data_AF-A0A9D4F5H4-F1
#
_entry.id   AF-A0A9D4F5H4-F1
#
_cell.length_a   1.000
_cell.length_b   1.000
_cell.length_c   1.000
_cell.angle_alpha   90.00
_cell.angle_beta   90.00
_cell.angle_gamma   90.00
#
_symmetry.space_group_name_H-M   'P 1'
#
loop_
_entity.id
_entity.type
_entity.pdbx_description
1 polymer ?
#
loop_
_entity_poly.entity_id
_entity_poly.type
_entity_poly.pdbx_seq_one_letter_code
_entity_poly.pdbx_strand_id
1 'polypeptide(L)'
;MEMATNWQYSESFAETNLTMLENKALCDVIFAAGNEQKQIKCHKFFLASRSPVFYAMFCGGTLAESKDIIYVPDIESTTLDHLKRWI
;
A
#
# COMPACT_ATOMS: atom_id res chain seq x y z
N MET A 1 16.91 20.11 -14.26
CA MET A 1 16.72 19.60 -12.90
C MET A 1 15.27 19.88 -12.55
N GLU A 2 14.40 18.91 -12.79
CA GLU A 2 12.96 19.05 -12.49
C GLU A 2 12.81 19.33 -11.00
N MET A 3 12.17 20.45 -10.67
CA MET A 3 11.70 20.69 -9.32
C MET A 3 10.65 19.61 -9.06
N ALA A 4 11.05 18.53 -8.39
CA ALA A 4 10.12 17.54 -7.87
C ALA A 4 9.04 18.34 -7.13
N THR A 5 7.83 18.35 -7.67
CA THR A 5 6.68 19.03 -7.08
C THR A 5 6.69 18.67 -5.60
N ASN A 6 6.68 19.68 -4.74
CA ASN A 6 6.87 19.49 -3.31
C ASN A 6 5.59 18.83 -2.75
N TRP A 7 5.47 17.52 -2.96
CA TRP A 7 4.26 16.73 -2.79
C TRP A 7 3.73 16.79 -1.35
N GLN A 8 4.62 17.10 -0.41
CA GLN A 8 4.33 17.33 1.00
C GLN A 8 3.46 18.58 1.25
N TYR A 9 3.34 19.47 0.27
CA TYR A 9 2.63 20.75 0.36
C TYR A 9 1.32 20.75 -0.45
N SER A 10 0.84 19.59 -0.93
CA SER A 10 -0.53 19.53 -1.44
C SER A 10 -1.51 19.83 -0.30
N GLU A 11 -2.53 20.62 -0.59
CA GLU A 11 -3.63 20.90 0.35
C GLU A 11 -4.48 19.65 0.61
N SER A 12 -4.38 18.63 -0.26
CA SER A 12 -5.12 17.38 -0.17
C SER A 12 -4.25 16.26 0.37
N PHE A 13 -4.65 15.73 1.53
CA PHE A 13 -4.03 14.53 2.11
C PHE A 13 -4.12 13.33 1.16
N ALA A 14 -5.23 13.20 0.42
CA ALA A 14 -5.42 12.14 -0.55
C ALA A 14 -4.42 12.24 -1.72
N GLU A 15 -4.21 13.46 -2.26
CA GLU A 15 -3.22 13.68 -3.32
C GLU A 15 -1.79 13.45 -2.83
N THR A 16 -1.50 13.88 -1.60
CA THR A 16 -0.20 13.67 -0.95
C THR A 16 0.11 12.17 -0.86
N ASN A 17 -0.82 11.39 -0.29
CA ASN A 17 -0.64 9.94 -0.15
C ASN A 17 -0.59 9.21 -1.48
N LEU A 18 -1.40 9.63 -2.45
CA LEU A 18 -1.36 9.06 -3.80
C LEU A 18 0.00 9.28 -4.45
N THR A 19 0.54 10.50 -4.34
CA THR A 19 1.86 10.85 -4.86
C THR A 19 2.95 10.02 -4.15
N MET A 20 2.86 9.83 -2.83
CA MET A 20 3.76 8.95 -2.09
C MET A 20 3.71 7.51 -2.60
N LEU A 21 2.51 6.98 -2.87
CA LEU A 21 2.29 5.61 -3.35
C LEU A 21 2.79 5.41 -4.77
N GLU A 22 2.56 6.38 -5.66
CA GLU A 22 3.05 6.37 -7.04
C GLU A 22 4.58 6.39 -7.06
N ASN A 23 5.20 7.27 -6.27
CA ASN A 23 6.65 7.39 -6.14
C ASN A 23 7.30 6.28 -5.29
N LYS A 24 6.51 5.38 -4.70
CA LYS A 24 6.98 4.33 -3.78
C LYS A 24 7.72 4.88 -2.55
N ALA A 25 7.44 6.12 -2.18
CA ALA A 25 8.04 6.77 -1.03
C ALA A 25 7.44 6.19 0.27
N LEU A 26 8.30 5.77 1.19
CA LEU A 26 7.91 5.25 2.51
C LEU A 26 6.96 4.03 2.50
N CYS A 27 6.88 3.29 1.39
CA CYS A 27 6.14 2.02 1.39
C CYS A 27 6.81 1.00 2.32
N ASP A 28 6.03 0.42 3.22
CA ASP A 28 6.44 -0.44 4.33
C ASP A 28 5.78 -1.84 4.27
N VAL A 29 5.14 -2.16 3.15
CA VAL A 29 4.65 -3.50 2.81
C VAL A 29 4.71 -3.76 1.31
N ILE A 30 4.95 -5.01 0.94
CA ILE A 30 4.94 -5.52 -0.44
C ILE A 30 3.94 -6.66 -0.51
N PHE A 31 3.02 -6.60 -1.47
CA PHE A 31 2.19 -7.75 -1.81
C PHE A 31 2.73 -8.45 -3.05
N ALA A 32 2.88 -9.77 -2.98
CA ALA A 32 3.18 -10.62 -4.12
C ALA A 32 1.87 -11.26 -4.60
N ALA A 33 1.30 -10.70 -5.67
CA ALA A 33 -0.06 -11.01 -6.11
C ALA A 33 -0.11 -11.86 -7.39
N GLY A 34 -1.10 -12.76 -7.44
CA GLY A 34 -1.35 -13.67 -8.54
C GLY A 34 -0.29 -14.74 -8.72
N ASN A 35 -0.48 -15.60 -9.74
CA ASN A 35 0.43 -16.70 -10.05
C ASN A 35 1.85 -16.23 -10.41
N GLU A 36 1.95 -15.05 -11.01
CA GLU A 36 3.24 -14.43 -11.39
C GLU A 36 3.92 -13.71 -10.21
N GLN A 37 3.28 -13.67 -9.03
CA GLN A 37 3.80 -13.02 -7.82
C GLN A 37 4.24 -11.58 -8.05
N LYS A 38 3.46 -10.83 -8.84
CA LYS A 38 3.76 -9.43 -9.15
C LYS A 38 3.84 -8.62 -7.85
N GLN A 39 4.95 -7.92 -7.66
CA GLN A 39 5.20 -7.15 -6.45
C GLN A 39 4.53 -5.78 -6.50
N ILE A 40 3.72 -5.49 -5.48
CA ILE A 40 2.97 -4.25 -5.34
C ILE A 40 3.34 -3.64 -3.98
N LYS A 41 4.09 -2.54 -4.00
CA LYS A 41 4.44 -1.79 -2.78
C LYS A 41 3.31 -0.87 -2.36
N CYS A 42 2.99 -0.88 -1.07
CA CYS A 42 1.91 -0.12 -0.45
C CYS A 42 2.32 0.40 0.94
N HIS A 43 1.40 1.12 1.60
CA HIS A 43 1.57 1.63 2.96
C HIS A 43 0.62 0.93 3.94
N LYS A 44 1.15 0.33 5.02
CA LYS A 44 0.37 -0.32 6.08
C LYS A 44 -0.61 0.66 6.72
N PHE A 45 -0.15 1.88 7.04
CA PHE A 45 -0.98 2.93 7.62
C PHE A 45 -2.23 3.21 6.78
N PHE A 46 -2.05 3.42 5.47
CA PHE A 46 -3.15 3.75 4.58
C PHE A 46 -4.15 2.59 4.51
N LEU A 47 -3.68 1.39 4.23
CA LEU A 47 -4.51 0.17 4.17
C LEU A 47 -5.27 -0.09 5.48
N ALA A 48 -4.60 0.00 6.62
CA ALA A 48 -5.20 -0.21 7.94
C ALA A 48 -6.26 0.85 8.28
N SER A 49 -6.03 2.11 7.90
CA SER A 49 -6.98 3.20 8.15
C SER A 49 -8.27 3.09 7.32
N ARG A 50 -8.28 2.23 6.29
CA ARG A 50 -9.33 2.16 5.26
C ARG A 50 -9.98 0.78 5.15
N SER A 51 -9.44 -0.21 5.85
CA SER A 51 -9.96 -1.57 5.89
C SER A 51 -9.74 -2.22 7.26
N PRO A 52 -10.80 -2.69 7.94
CA PRO A 52 -10.65 -3.42 9.20
C PRO A 52 -9.91 -4.76 9.02
N VAL A 53 -9.93 -5.35 7.83
CA VAL A 53 -9.16 -6.56 7.51
C VAL A 53 -7.66 -6.25 7.53
N PHE A 54 -7.23 -5.16 6.89
CA PHE A 54 -5.83 -4.74 6.93
C PHE A 54 -5.42 -4.23 8.32
N TYR A 55 -6.32 -3.58 9.05
CA TYR A 55 -6.06 -3.22 10.44
C TYR A 55 -5.80 -4.47 11.29
N ALA A 56 -6.64 -5.49 11.21
CA ALA A 56 -6.43 -6.74 11.92
C ALA A 56 -5.13 -7.44 11.48
N MET A 57 -4.84 -7.44 10.17
CA MET A 57 -3.62 -8.02 9.61
C MET A 57 -2.35 -7.35 10.15
N PHE A 58 -2.30 -6.02 10.25
CA PHE A 58 -1.09 -5.29 10.63
C PHE A 58 -1.00 -4.92 12.11
N CYS A 59 -2.16 -4.81 12.78
CA CYS A 59 -2.27 -4.29 14.15
C CYS A 59 -2.99 -5.24 15.10
N GLY A 60 -3.38 -6.45 14.67
CA GLY A 60 -4.13 -7.44 15.45
C GLY A 60 -3.37 -8.12 16.60
N GLY A 61 -2.34 -7.49 17.16
CA GLY A 61 -1.58 -8.00 18.29
C GLY A 61 -0.70 -9.21 17.93
N THR A 62 -0.81 -10.30 18.67
CA THR A 62 0.06 -11.49 18.55
C THR A 62 -0.05 -12.23 17.21
N LEU A 63 -1.11 -11.98 16.45
CA LEU A 63 -1.35 -12.57 15.12
C LEU A 63 -1.07 -11.59 13.97
N ALA A 64 -0.57 -10.39 14.28
CA ALA A 64 -0.23 -9.42 13.25
C ALA A 64 0.87 -9.97 12.33
N GLU A 65 0.70 -9.77 11.03
CA GLU A 65 1.67 -10.14 10.03
C GLU A 65 2.94 -9.30 10.24
N SER A 66 4.05 -9.99 10.47
CA SER A 66 5.36 -9.38 10.73
C SER A 66 6.24 -9.33 9.48
N LYS A 67 5.81 -9.98 8.39
CA LYS A 67 6.54 -9.97 7.14
C LYS A 67 6.35 -8.66 6.39
N ASP A 68 7.41 -8.25 5.73
CA ASP A 68 7.37 -7.13 4.79
C ASP A 68 6.79 -7.55 3.43
N ILE A 69 6.79 -8.86 3.12
CA ILE A 69 6.22 -9.43 1.90
C ILE A 69 5.03 -10.33 2.25
N ILE A 70 3.87 -10.02 1.69
CA ILE A 70 2.62 -10.75 1.87
C ILE A 70 2.23 -11.41 0.56
N TYR A 71 2.13 -12.73 0.57
CA TYR A 71 1.77 -13.52 -0.60
C TYR A 71 0.24 -13.64 -0.68
N VAL A 72 -0.32 -13.21 -1.81
CA VAL A 72 -1.75 -13.26 -2.12
C VAL A 72 -1.95 -13.88 -3.51
N PRO A 73 -1.69 -15.20 -3.65
CA PRO A 73 -1.69 -15.88 -4.94
C PRO A 73 -3.09 -15.97 -5.57
N ASP A 74 -4.12 -15.87 -4.75
CA ASP A 74 -5.54 -15.95 -5.09
C ASP A 74 -6.12 -14.63 -5.61
N ILE A 75 -5.38 -13.52 -5.50
CA ILE A 75 -5.81 -12.20 -5.97
C ILE A 75 -5.04 -11.83 -7.23
N GLU A 76 -5.76 -11.54 -8.31
CA GLU A 76 -5.15 -11.00 -9.53
C GLU A 76 -4.40 -9.69 -9.24
N SER A 77 -3.22 -9.54 -9.82
CA SER A 77 -2.37 -8.38 -9.55
C SER A 77 -3.03 -7.03 -9.91
N THR A 78 -3.90 -7.01 -10.92
CA THR A 78 -4.71 -5.85 -11.33
C THR A 78 -5.72 -5.45 -10.26
N THR A 79 -6.38 -6.42 -9.62
CA THR A 79 -7.34 -6.17 -8.53
C THR A 79 -6.66 -5.47 -7.38
N LEU A 80 -5.48 -5.94 -6.97
CA LEU A 80 -4.74 -5.32 -5.87
C LEU A 80 -4.18 -3.94 -6.24
N ASP A 81 -3.79 -3.75 -7.50
CA ASP A 81 -3.33 -2.46 -8.02
C ASP A 81 -4.44 -1.40 -8.05
N HIS A 82 -5.69 -1.80 -8.33
CA HIS A 82 -6.84 -0.93 -8.21
C HIS A 82 -7.17 -0.66 -6.74
N LEU A 83 -7.17 -1.70 -5.91
CA LEU A 83 -7.55 -1.62 -4.50
C LEU A 83 -6.75 -0.53 -3.78
N LYS A 84 -5.42 -0.53 -3.90
CA LYS A 84 -4.53 0.46 -3.25
C LYS A 84 -4.82 1.93 -3.63
N ARG A 85 -5.57 2.18 -4.71
CA ARG A 85 -5.94 3.53 -5.16
C ARG A 85 -7.25 4.02 -4.54
N TRP A 86 -8.08 3.12 -4.01
CA TRP A 86 -9.45 3.41 -3.54
C TRP A 86 -9.71 3.15 -2.06
N ILE A 87 -8.91 2.29 -1.40
CA ILE A 87 -8.84 2.24 0.06
C ILE A 87 -7.80 3.22 0.51
#